data_AF-A0ABD3MQX2-F1
#
_entry.id   AF-A0ABD3MQX2-F1
#
_cell.length_a   1.000
_cell.length_b   1.000
_cell.length_c   1.000
_cell.angle_alpha   90.00
_cell.angle_beta   90.00
_cell.angle_gamma   90.00
#
_symmetry.space_group_name_H-M   'P 1'
#
loop_
_entity.id
_entity.type
_entity.pdbx_description
1 polymer ?
#
loop_
_entity_poly.entity_id
_entity_poly.type
_entity_poly.pdbx_seq_one_letter_code
_entity_poly.pdbx_strand_id
1 'polypeptide(L)'
;MLDIRGHGNSSTAASSSSSSSSSSSNFDRPHDFRNCVNDVLETLVPLGLVGNDSPTAICGHSLGGRLALEYTHSVMRAASAGSSSSSSSFPAGLRVPRQTWILDSVPGRADPSVHGVLRAVSSLRRPFPSRGWVVNELIGERHGLDRSLANWIATGLREGTRGGGDDNNDDGGGGGGGGGEGSSSASSSLDWAFDLDVANELVENFATQDFVGMVRDVTTASSPSSSSTSPSDGGLASTAVHLVMAGKSNMWTEDIVSELESIPSFVRGSPSSSSSSSSFHMHKLDRAGHWVHVDDLEGLLTYMVDGLQSGRP
;
A
#
# COMPACT_ATOMS: atom_id res chain seq x y z
N MET A 1 -2.93 3.93 9.55
CA MET A 1 -2.46 4.03 8.16
C MET A 1 -0.95 3.90 8.21
N LEU A 2 -0.36 3.08 7.35
CA LEU A 2 1.08 2.81 7.33
C LEU A 2 1.62 3.19 5.95
N ASP A 3 2.67 3.99 5.91
CA ASP A 3 3.40 4.29 4.68
C ASP A 3 4.34 3.11 4.36
N ILE A 4 4.23 2.55 3.16
CA ILE A 4 5.08 1.45 2.72
C ILE A 4 6.49 1.96 2.38
N ARG A 5 7.48 1.05 2.33
CA ARG A 5 8.85 1.38 1.92
C ARG A 5 8.88 2.31 0.70
N GLY A 6 9.76 3.31 0.78
CA GLY A 6 9.93 4.28 -0.30
C GLY A 6 8.74 5.21 -0.52
N HIS A 7 7.72 5.26 0.34
CA HIS A 7 6.60 6.19 0.21
C HIS A 7 6.41 7.02 1.48
N GLY A 8 5.90 8.25 1.35
CA GLY A 8 5.56 9.13 2.46
C GLY A 8 6.71 9.30 3.46
N ASN A 9 6.41 9.12 4.75
CA ASN A 9 7.39 9.22 5.83
C ASN A 9 8.40 8.05 5.83
N SER A 10 8.05 6.92 5.21
CA SER A 10 8.95 5.79 5.04
C SER A 10 9.98 6.01 3.94
N SER A 11 9.90 7.08 3.14
CA SER A 11 10.86 7.36 2.07
C SER A 11 12.13 8.10 2.51
N THR A 12 12.20 8.65 3.73
CA THR A 12 13.33 9.52 4.19
C THR A 12 13.81 9.25 5.60
N ALA A 13 13.84 8.01 6.08
CA ALA A 13 14.48 7.70 7.36
C ALA A 13 16.04 7.78 7.30
N ALA A 14 16.61 8.81 6.67
CA ALA A 14 18.05 9.08 6.64
C ALA A 14 18.31 10.50 7.16
N SER A 15 18.33 10.64 8.47
CA SER A 15 19.23 11.59 9.12
C SER A 15 20.16 10.77 10.02
N SER A 16 21.46 10.98 9.79
CA SER A 16 22.64 10.45 10.50
C SER A 16 23.05 8.99 10.27
N SER A 17 23.72 8.73 9.13
CA SER A 17 25.04 8.09 9.15
C SER A 17 25.68 8.13 7.77
N SER A 18 26.84 8.78 7.72
CA SER A 18 27.72 8.92 6.57
C SER A 18 28.27 7.57 6.08
N SER A 19 27.85 7.15 4.89
CA SER A 19 28.70 6.35 4.00
C SER A 19 28.14 6.38 2.58
N SER A 20 28.99 6.85 1.67
CA SER A 20 28.80 6.92 0.23
C SER A 20 28.54 5.55 -0.40
N SER A 21 27.29 5.26 -0.71
CA SER A 21 26.87 4.36 -1.78
C SER A 21 25.50 4.80 -2.29
N SER A 22 25.32 4.78 -3.61
CA SER A 22 24.16 5.26 -4.36
C SER A 22 22.90 4.39 -4.18
N SER A 23 22.37 4.35 -2.96
CA SER A 23 21.09 3.72 -2.62
C SER A 23 20.32 4.65 -1.70
N SER A 24 19.30 5.33 -2.22
CA SER A 24 18.52 6.36 -1.53
C SER A 24 17.49 5.83 -0.53
N SER A 25 17.38 4.51 -0.36
CA SER A 25 16.39 3.87 0.52
C SER A 25 17.08 3.14 1.69
N ASN A 26 16.55 3.29 2.92
CA ASN A 26 16.99 2.53 4.11
C ASN A 26 16.47 1.08 4.12
N PHE A 27 15.99 0.60 2.97
CA PHE A 27 15.41 -0.72 2.85
C PHE A 27 16.36 -1.59 2.04
N ASP A 28 16.60 -2.79 2.54
CA ASP A 28 17.33 -3.78 1.78
C ASP A 28 16.55 -4.18 0.52
N ARG A 29 17.30 -4.33 -0.57
CA ARG A 29 16.80 -4.90 -1.83
C ARG A 29 16.62 -6.43 -1.69
N PRO A 30 15.73 -7.05 -2.48
CA PRO A 30 14.87 -6.44 -3.51
C PRO A 30 13.70 -5.64 -2.94
N HIS A 31 13.23 -4.62 -3.66
CA HIS A 31 11.99 -3.92 -3.32
C HIS A 31 10.79 -4.68 -3.90
N ASP A 32 10.39 -5.73 -3.19
CA ASP A 32 9.27 -6.60 -3.54
C ASP A 32 8.13 -6.57 -2.51
N PHE A 33 6.99 -7.16 -2.86
CA PHE A 33 5.83 -7.22 -1.96
C PHE A 33 6.14 -8.01 -0.68
N ARG A 34 7.03 -9.00 -0.78
CA ARG A 34 7.46 -9.81 0.36
C ARG A 34 8.18 -8.95 1.40
N ASN A 35 9.14 -8.14 0.98
CA ASN A 35 9.88 -7.26 1.86
C ASN A 35 9.03 -6.06 2.32
N CYS A 36 8.09 -5.56 1.50
CA CYS A 36 7.06 -4.63 1.99
C CYS A 36 6.26 -5.21 3.16
N VAL A 37 5.84 -6.47 3.07
CA VAL A 37 5.13 -7.16 4.16
C VAL A 37 6.03 -7.38 5.35
N ASN A 38 7.32 -7.72 5.17
CA ASN A 38 8.27 -7.80 6.28
C ASN A 38 8.37 -6.47 7.04
N ASP A 39 8.43 -5.32 6.36
CA ASP A 39 8.43 -4.01 7.03
C ASP A 39 7.16 -3.78 7.87
N VAL A 40 6.00 -4.19 7.34
CA VAL A 40 4.73 -4.12 8.08
C VAL A 40 4.85 -4.93 9.37
N LEU A 41 5.33 -6.17 9.29
CA LEU A 41 5.47 -7.06 10.44
C LEU A 41 6.45 -6.51 11.47
N GLU A 42 7.60 -6.02 11.02
CA GLU A 42 8.61 -5.37 11.87
C GLU A 42 8.08 -4.10 12.52
N THR A 43 7.10 -3.43 11.91
CA THR A 43 6.42 -2.27 12.49
C THR A 43 5.37 -2.66 13.54
N LEU A 44 4.62 -3.76 13.33
CA LEU A 44 3.55 -4.17 14.25
C LEU A 44 4.08 -4.61 15.62
N VAL A 45 5.24 -5.27 15.67
CA VAL A 45 5.85 -5.79 16.90
C VAL A 45 6.14 -4.68 17.94
N PRO A 46 6.92 -3.63 17.63
CA PRO A 46 7.21 -2.56 18.60
C PRO A 46 5.97 -1.76 18.99
N LEU A 47 4.93 -1.75 18.15
CA LEU A 47 3.63 -1.13 18.47
C LEU A 47 2.75 -2.00 19.38
N GLY A 48 3.19 -3.23 19.70
CA GLY A 48 2.41 -4.17 20.49
C GLY A 48 1.19 -4.75 19.77
N LEU A 49 1.10 -4.58 18.44
CA LEU A 49 -0.02 -5.05 17.61
C LEU A 49 0.15 -6.52 17.23
N VAL A 50 0.29 -7.37 18.25
CA VAL A 50 0.48 -8.82 18.16
C VAL A 50 -0.43 -9.56 19.13
N GLY A 51 -0.55 -10.88 19.02
CA GLY A 51 -1.41 -11.67 19.90
C GLY A 51 -2.87 -11.27 19.79
N ASN A 52 -3.48 -10.92 20.92
CA ASN A 52 -4.87 -10.44 20.97
C ASN A 52 -5.06 -9.08 20.29
N ASP A 53 -4.01 -8.28 20.20
CA ASP A 53 -4.02 -6.94 19.60
C ASP A 53 -3.56 -6.95 18.13
N SER A 54 -3.40 -8.14 17.54
CA SER A 54 -3.14 -8.28 16.11
C SER A 54 -4.25 -7.61 15.28
N PRO A 55 -3.93 -6.99 14.14
CA PRO A 55 -4.94 -6.38 13.28
C PRO A 55 -6.07 -7.35 12.92
N THR A 56 -7.30 -7.01 13.29
CA THR A 56 -8.49 -7.82 12.99
C THR A 56 -8.93 -7.69 11.53
N ALA A 57 -8.60 -6.56 10.90
CA ALA A 57 -8.82 -6.30 9.50
C ALA A 57 -7.61 -5.57 8.91
N ILE A 58 -7.30 -5.87 7.65
CA ILE A 58 -6.33 -5.13 6.83
C ILE A 58 -7.01 -4.63 5.57
N CYS A 59 -6.67 -3.43 5.12
CA CYS A 59 -7.29 -2.80 3.96
C CYS A 59 -6.23 -2.06 3.15
N GLY A 60 -6.34 -2.13 1.83
CA GLY A 60 -5.50 -1.34 0.94
C GLY A 60 -6.14 -1.14 -0.43
N HIS A 61 -5.75 -0.03 -1.06
CA HIS A 61 -6.19 0.36 -2.39
C HIS A 61 -5.10 0.12 -3.43
N SER A 62 -5.47 -0.46 -4.58
CA SER A 62 -4.55 -0.76 -5.69
C SER A 62 -3.32 -1.53 -5.19
N LEU A 63 -2.10 -0.96 -5.30
CA LEU A 63 -0.87 -1.52 -4.72
C LEU A 63 -1.02 -1.89 -3.23
N GLY A 64 -1.66 -1.04 -2.42
CA GLY A 64 -1.90 -1.34 -1.02
C GLY A 64 -2.78 -2.57 -0.82
N GLY A 65 -3.71 -2.84 -1.74
CA GLY A 65 -4.57 -4.02 -1.70
C GLY A 65 -3.80 -5.31 -2.00
N ARG A 66 -2.82 -5.24 -2.91
CA ARG A 66 -1.87 -6.32 -3.18
C ARG A 66 -1.05 -6.69 -1.95
N LEU A 67 -0.56 -5.68 -1.25
CA LEU A 67 0.20 -5.84 0.00
C LEU A 67 -0.68 -6.35 1.15
N ALA A 68 -1.93 -5.90 1.24
CA ALA A 68 -2.89 -6.41 2.21
C ALA A 68 -3.16 -7.91 2.02
N LEU A 69 -3.31 -8.37 0.76
CA LEU A 69 -3.45 -9.79 0.43
C LEU A 69 -2.18 -10.59 0.75
N GLU A 70 -1.01 -10.07 0.34
CA GLU A 70 0.30 -10.67 0.61
C GLU A 70 0.54 -10.84 2.12
N TYR A 71 0.17 -9.83 2.92
CA TYR A 71 0.25 -9.86 4.37
C TYR A 71 -0.60 -10.99 4.94
N THR A 72 -1.89 -11.05 4.59
CA THR A 72 -2.80 -12.08 5.10
C THR A 72 -2.33 -13.49 4.70
N HIS A 73 -1.95 -13.70 3.44
CA HIS A 73 -1.42 -14.98 2.96
C HIS A 73 -0.16 -15.39 3.70
N SER A 74 0.75 -14.44 3.94
CA SER A 74 2.01 -14.70 4.64
C SER A 74 1.82 -15.04 6.12
N VAL A 75 0.96 -14.31 6.84
CA VAL A 75 0.60 -14.62 8.24
C VAL A 75 -0.06 -16.00 8.32
N MET A 76 -0.97 -16.31 7.39
CA MET A 76 -1.66 -17.60 7.32
C MET A 76 -0.68 -18.75 7.10
N ARG A 77 0.26 -18.62 6.15
CA ARG A 77 1.30 -19.63 5.92
C ARG A 77 2.22 -19.81 7.12
N ALA A 78 2.59 -18.72 7.80
CA ALA A 78 3.41 -18.79 9.01
C ALA A 78 2.68 -19.52 10.15
N ALA A 79 1.38 -19.27 10.33
CA ALA A 79 0.55 -19.96 11.31
C ALA A 79 0.44 -21.47 11.02
N SER A 80 0.30 -21.85 9.75
CA SER A 80 0.22 -23.27 9.33
C SER A 80 1.54 -24.02 9.38
N ALA A 81 2.69 -23.33 9.27
CA ALA A 81 4.02 -23.96 9.27
C ALA A 81 4.50 -24.40 10.67
N GLY A 82 3.84 -23.95 11.74
CA GLY A 82 4.20 -24.26 13.13
C GLY A 82 5.55 -23.65 13.58
N SER A 83 5.75 -23.54 14.89
CA SER A 83 6.95 -22.93 15.51
C SER A 83 8.27 -23.70 15.31
N SER A 84 8.27 -24.76 14.49
CA SER A 84 9.39 -25.69 14.33
C SER A 84 10.41 -25.26 13.27
N SER A 85 10.10 -24.22 12.47
CA SER A 85 11.03 -23.69 11.48
C SER A 85 11.74 -22.46 12.04
N SER A 86 12.98 -22.62 12.49
CA SER A 86 13.88 -21.56 12.98
C SER A 86 14.31 -20.55 11.89
N SER A 87 13.58 -20.50 10.78
CA SER A 87 13.86 -19.71 9.57
C SER A 87 12.67 -18.82 9.18
N SER A 88 11.53 -18.88 9.89
CA SER A 88 10.46 -17.92 9.64
C SER A 88 10.84 -16.57 10.23
N SER A 89 11.13 -15.60 9.36
CA SER A 89 11.29 -14.17 9.71
C SER A 89 9.99 -13.52 10.22
N PHE A 90 9.03 -14.32 10.69
CA PHE A 90 7.70 -13.89 11.09
C PHE A 90 7.63 -13.73 12.60
N PRO A 91 7.14 -12.58 13.10
CA PRO A 91 6.97 -12.39 14.53
C PRO A 91 6.07 -13.45 15.15
N ALA A 92 6.53 -14.04 16.25
CA ALA A 92 5.73 -14.98 17.02
C ALA A 92 4.47 -14.29 17.56
N GLY A 93 3.32 -14.97 17.44
CA GLY A 93 2.07 -14.53 18.03
C GLY A 93 1.19 -13.63 17.16
N LEU A 94 1.55 -13.32 15.92
CA LEU A 94 0.63 -12.67 14.98
C LEU A 94 -0.55 -13.57 14.63
N ARG A 95 -1.76 -13.00 14.66
CA ARG A 95 -2.98 -13.67 14.22
C ARG A 95 -3.36 -13.28 12.81
N VAL A 96 -3.89 -14.24 12.06
CA VAL A 96 -4.46 -14.00 10.73
C VAL A 96 -5.61 -12.98 10.86
N PRO A 97 -5.64 -11.91 10.05
CA PRO A 97 -6.77 -10.98 10.02
C PRO A 97 -8.05 -11.71 9.67
N ARG A 98 -9.14 -11.35 10.34
CA ARG A 98 -10.47 -11.87 10.02
C ARG A 98 -10.98 -11.32 8.69
N GLN A 99 -10.48 -10.16 8.27
CA GLN A 99 -10.90 -9.51 7.04
C GLN A 99 -9.73 -8.90 6.28
N THR A 100 -9.71 -9.11 4.98
CA THR A 100 -8.78 -8.48 4.03
C THR A 100 -9.59 -7.72 2.99
N TRP A 101 -9.45 -6.40 2.96
CA TRP A 101 -10.14 -5.52 2.02
C TRP A 101 -9.20 -5.07 0.92
N ILE A 102 -9.52 -5.42 -0.31
CA ILE A 102 -8.76 -5.09 -1.51
C ILE A 102 -9.61 -4.14 -2.33
N LEU A 103 -9.20 -2.88 -2.42
CA LEU A 103 -9.95 -1.85 -3.13
C LEU A 103 -9.35 -1.66 -4.53
N ASP A 104 -10.14 -1.93 -5.55
CA ASP A 104 -9.87 -1.77 -6.99
C ASP A 104 -8.46 -2.22 -7.44
N SER A 105 -8.06 -3.42 -7.01
CA SER A 105 -6.83 -4.06 -7.50
C SER A 105 -7.18 -5.18 -8.47
N VAL A 106 -7.04 -4.89 -9.75
CA VAL A 106 -7.28 -5.84 -10.83
C VAL A 106 -6.17 -6.90 -10.86
N PRO A 107 -6.49 -8.21 -10.90
CA PRO A 107 -5.50 -9.28 -11.08
C PRO A 107 -4.67 -9.10 -12.37
N GLY A 108 -3.45 -9.64 -12.36
CA GLY A 108 -2.52 -9.52 -13.49
C GLY A 108 -1.71 -8.22 -13.46
N ARG A 109 -1.45 -7.65 -14.65
CA ARG A 109 -0.49 -6.54 -14.82
C ARG A 109 -1.05 -5.21 -14.30
N ALA A 110 -0.15 -4.36 -13.81
CA ALA A 110 -0.48 -2.97 -13.52
C ALA A 110 -0.98 -2.27 -14.80
N ASP A 111 -1.85 -1.28 -14.61
CA ASP A 111 -2.38 -0.49 -15.71
C ASP A 111 -1.22 0.12 -16.54
N PRO A 112 -1.25 0.05 -17.89
CA PRO A 112 -0.20 0.62 -18.73
C PRO A 112 0.07 2.11 -18.45
N SER A 113 -0.93 2.86 -18.01
CA SER A 113 -0.80 4.26 -17.60
C SER A 113 0.20 4.45 -16.46
N VAL A 114 0.36 3.48 -15.56
CA VAL A 114 1.34 3.53 -14.46
C VAL A 114 2.76 3.66 -14.99
N HIS A 115 3.09 2.94 -16.07
CA HIS A 115 4.41 3.05 -16.71
C HIS A 115 4.60 4.41 -17.39
N GLY A 116 3.52 4.99 -17.94
CA GLY A 116 3.51 6.36 -18.46
C GLY A 116 3.76 7.39 -17.37
N VAL A 117 3.11 7.24 -16.22
CA VAL A 117 3.30 8.08 -15.03
C VAL A 117 4.73 7.96 -14.51
N LEU A 118 5.22 6.75 -14.26
CA LEU A 118 6.58 6.53 -13.77
C LEU A 118 7.63 7.10 -14.73
N ARG A 119 7.44 6.95 -16.05
CA ARG A 119 8.30 7.57 -17.06
C ARG A 119 8.27 9.09 -16.98
N ALA A 120 7.08 9.69 -16.87
CA ALA A 120 6.93 11.13 -16.78
C ALA A 120 7.64 11.68 -15.54
N VAL A 121 7.31 11.12 -14.38
CA VAL A 121 7.85 11.50 -13.06
C VAL A 121 9.38 11.29 -12.99
N SER A 122 9.91 10.20 -13.56
CA SER A 122 11.36 9.92 -13.59
C SER A 122 12.14 10.87 -14.51
N SER A 123 11.47 11.49 -15.48
CA SER A 123 12.12 12.39 -16.43
C SER A 123 12.22 13.84 -15.94
N LEU A 124 11.45 14.21 -14.90
CA LEU A 124 11.46 15.56 -14.36
C LEU A 124 12.76 15.82 -13.59
N ARG A 125 13.39 16.96 -13.86
CA ARG A 125 14.60 17.38 -13.16
C ARG A 125 14.25 17.94 -11.78
N ARG A 126 14.83 17.34 -10.75
CA ARG A 126 14.72 17.75 -9.36
C ARG A 126 15.82 18.78 -9.00
N PRO A 127 15.60 19.67 -8.02
CA PRO A 127 14.36 19.85 -7.25
C PRO A 127 13.32 20.72 -8.00
N PHE A 128 12.05 20.61 -7.61
CA PHE A 128 10.95 21.28 -8.30
C PHE A 128 10.68 22.70 -7.79
N PRO A 129 10.42 23.68 -8.68
CA PRO A 129 10.14 25.06 -8.28
C PRO A 129 8.82 25.22 -7.51
N SER A 130 7.76 24.52 -7.90
CA SER A 130 6.45 24.57 -7.25
C SER A 130 5.57 23.39 -7.67
N ARG A 131 4.51 23.11 -6.91
CA ARG A 131 3.50 22.10 -7.28
C ARG A 131 2.85 22.44 -8.63
N GLY A 132 2.54 23.72 -8.87
CA GLY A 132 1.97 24.18 -10.13
C GLY A 132 2.89 23.98 -11.33
N TRP A 133 4.21 24.12 -11.14
CA TRP A 133 5.19 23.80 -12.18
C TRP A 133 5.16 22.33 -12.56
N VAL A 134 5.16 21.42 -11.56
CA VAL A 134 5.08 19.97 -11.80
C VAL A 134 3.81 19.59 -12.55
N VAL A 135 2.65 20.13 -12.14
CA VAL A 135 1.38 19.90 -12.83
C VAL A 135 1.46 20.34 -14.30
N ASN A 136 2.01 21.53 -14.56
CA ASN A 136 2.13 22.06 -15.93
C ASN A 136 3.06 21.22 -16.81
N GLU A 137 4.18 20.74 -16.27
CA GLU A 137 5.08 19.85 -17.02
C GLU A 137 4.40 18.51 -17.34
N LEU A 138 3.69 17.91 -16.38
CA LEU A 138 3.02 16.62 -16.56
C LEU A 138 1.87 16.66 -17.57
N ILE A 139 1.13 17.77 -17.67
CA ILE A 139 0.06 17.93 -18.67
C ILE A 139 0.58 18.40 -20.04
N GLY A 140 1.82 18.89 -20.11
CA GLY A 140 2.42 19.42 -21.33
C GLY A 140 2.59 18.35 -22.42
N GLU A 141 2.84 18.78 -23.65
CA GLU A 141 2.92 17.90 -24.84
C GLU A 141 3.90 16.73 -24.69
N ARG A 142 4.92 16.87 -23.85
CA ARG A 142 5.91 15.83 -23.56
C ARG A 142 5.33 14.60 -22.85
N HIS A 143 4.37 14.82 -21.94
CA HIS A 143 3.85 13.79 -21.04
C HIS A 143 2.36 13.52 -21.27
N GLY A 144 1.58 14.55 -21.59
CA GLY A 144 0.18 14.43 -22.00
C GLY A 144 -0.73 13.81 -20.95
N LEU A 145 -0.39 13.90 -19.66
CA LEU A 145 -1.26 13.40 -18.60
C LEU A 145 -2.50 14.29 -18.45
N ASP A 146 -3.61 13.71 -18.01
CA ASP A 146 -4.78 14.51 -17.67
C ASP A 146 -4.50 15.36 -16.41
N ARG A 147 -5.19 16.51 -16.31
CA ARG A 147 -4.97 17.46 -15.22
C ARG A 147 -5.30 16.86 -13.85
N SER A 148 -6.29 15.98 -13.75
CA SER A 148 -6.64 15.31 -12.48
C SER A 148 -5.50 14.40 -12.01
N LEU A 149 -4.96 13.56 -12.88
CA LEU A 149 -3.83 12.69 -12.59
C LEU A 149 -2.56 13.49 -12.26
N ALA A 150 -2.28 14.55 -13.01
CA ALA A 150 -1.14 15.43 -12.74
C ALA A 150 -1.25 16.11 -11.36
N ASN A 151 -2.44 16.60 -11.00
CA ASN A 151 -2.71 17.15 -9.67
C ASN A 151 -2.55 16.08 -8.58
N TRP A 152 -3.04 14.87 -8.81
CA TRP A 152 -2.88 13.76 -7.88
C TRP A 152 -1.40 13.43 -7.66
N ILE A 153 -0.61 13.30 -8.72
CA ILE A 153 0.85 13.06 -8.62
C ILE A 153 1.52 14.18 -7.81
N ALA A 154 1.13 15.44 -8.02
CA ALA A 154 1.66 16.59 -7.30
C ALA A 154 1.31 16.62 -5.79
N THR A 155 0.35 15.81 -5.33
CA THR A 155 0.12 15.62 -3.88
C THR A 155 1.27 14.88 -3.21
N GLY A 156 2.01 14.05 -3.96
CA GLY A 156 3.21 13.34 -3.51
C GLY A 156 4.47 14.22 -3.46
N LEU A 157 4.34 15.53 -3.30
CA LEU A 157 5.46 16.48 -3.20
C LEU A 157 5.65 16.95 -1.76
N ARG A 158 6.89 16.90 -1.27
CA ARG A 158 7.31 17.45 0.02
C ARG A 158 8.27 18.63 -0.15
N GLU A 159 8.40 19.42 0.90
CA GLU A 159 9.45 20.43 0.99
C GLU A 159 10.82 19.75 1.18
N GLY A 160 11.80 20.15 0.38
CA GLY A 160 13.17 19.67 0.52
C GLY A 160 13.83 20.27 1.74
N THR A 161 14.37 19.43 2.62
CA THR A 161 15.20 19.86 3.75
C THR A 161 16.51 20.44 3.22
N ARG A 162 16.77 21.73 3.48
CA ARG A 162 18.13 22.27 3.39
C ARG A 162 18.96 21.58 4.49
N GLY A 163 20.08 20.96 4.12
CA GLY A 163 21.13 20.67 5.08
C GLY A 163 21.53 21.99 5.74
N GLY A 164 21.24 22.13 7.03
CA GLY A 164 21.82 23.19 7.84
C GLY A 164 23.32 22.97 7.85
N GLY A 165 24.06 23.80 7.11
CA GLY A 165 25.50 23.87 7.27
C GLY A 165 25.79 24.33 8.68
N ASP A 166 26.61 23.57 9.39
CA ASP A 166 27.24 23.98 10.63
C ASP A 166 28.02 25.27 10.37
N ASP A 167 27.47 26.42 10.75
CA ASP A 167 28.21 27.66 10.90
C ASP A 167 29.05 27.58 12.19
N ASN A 168 30.08 26.73 12.16
CA ASN A 168 31.24 26.85 13.04
C ASN A 168 32.39 27.43 12.21
N ASN A 169 32.35 28.74 11.99
CA ASN A 169 33.55 29.50 11.69
C ASN A 169 33.70 30.59 12.75
N ASP A 170 34.52 30.23 13.73
CA ASP A 170 35.25 31.12 14.62
C ASP A 170 36.11 32.04 13.75
N ASP A 171 35.73 33.32 13.63
CA ASP A 171 36.71 34.35 13.27
C ASP A 171 36.31 35.71 13.85
N GLY A 172 37.23 36.30 14.61
CA GLY A 172 37.05 37.60 15.25
C GLY A 172 37.29 38.76 14.29
N GLY A 173 36.51 39.83 14.43
CA GLY A 173 36.92 41.15 13.92
C GLY A 173 35.80 42.08 13.44
N GLY A 174 35.43 43.05 14.30
CA GLY A 174 35.25 44.46 13.96
C GLY A 174 34.27 44.93 12.87
N GLY A 175 33.22 45.65 13.30
CA GLY A 175 32.88 46.98 12.74
C GLY A 175 31.67 47.13 11.81
N GLY A 176 30.79 48.08 12.15
CA GLY A 176 30.14 48.97 11.17
C GLY A 176 28.69 48.64 10.77
N GLY A 177 27.78 49.58 11.00
CA GLY A 177 26.34 49.45 10.76
C GLY A 177 25.88 49.43 9.30
N GLY A 178 24.58 49.17 9.13
CA GLY A 178 23.90 49.31 7.84
C GLY A 178 22.59 48.53 7.80
N GLY A 179 21.46 49.22 7.82
CA GLY A 179 20.13 48.64 7.72
C GLY A 179 19.86 47.96 6.38
N GLY A 180 19.01 46.95 6.41
CA GLY A 180 18.53 46.24 5.24
C GLY A 180 17.54 45.16 5.65
N GLU A 181 16.26 45.53 5.78
CA GLU A 181 15.15 44.58 5.79
C GLU A 181 15.04 43.95 4.40
N GLY A 182 15.87 42.95 4.14
CA GLY A 182 15.73 42.02 3.03
C GLY A 182 15.07 40.76 3.53
N SER A 183 13.73 40.72 3.51
CA SER A 183 12.98 39.46 3.63
C SER A 183 13.34 38.56 2.43
N SER A 184 14.43 37.80 2.54
CA SER A 184 14.73 36.71 1.64
C SER A 184 13.68 35.62 1.87
N SER A 185 12.60 35.65 1.09
CA SER A 185 11.66 34.54 1.03
C SER A 185 12.45 33.33 0.53
N ALA A 186 12.89 32.49 1.46
CA ALA A 186 13.63 31.27 1.17
C ALA A 186 12.75 30.42 0.23
N SER A 187 13.18 30.24 -1.02
CA SER A 187 12.48 29.38 -1.97
C SER A 187 12.63 27.94 -1.49
N SER A 188 11.62 27.42 -0.79
CA SER A 188 11.51 26.01 -0.44
C SER A 188 11.43 25.20 -1.73
N SER A 189 12.50 24.49 -2.08
CA SER A 189 12.52 23.63 -3.26
C SER A 189 11.78 22.33 -2.95
N LEU A 190 10.84 21.90 -3.80
CA LEU A 190 10.05 20.69 -3.57
C LEU A 190 10.76 19.45 -4.13
N ASP A 191 10.51 18.29 -3.53
CA ASP A 191 10.96 16.99 -4.04
C ASP A 191 9.85 15.93 -3.88
N TRP A 192 10.02 14.78 -4.51
CA TRP A 192 9.12 13.64 -4.34
C TRP A 192 9.11 13.16 -2.88
N ALA A 193 7.91 12.89 -2.37
CA ALA A 193 7.66 12.21 -1.10
C ALA A 193 7.79 10.68 -1.23
N PHE A 194 8.34 10.18 -2.33
CA PHE A 194 8.56 8.77 -2.58
C PHE A 194 9.90 8.54 -3.30
N ASP A 195 10.45 7.34 -3.16
CA ASP A 195 11.65 6.86 -3.80
C ASP A 195 11.28 6.23 -5.15
N LEU A 196 11.85 6.77 -6.23
CA LEU A 196 11.56 6.32 -7.60
C LEU A 196 12.07 4.91 -7.89
N ASP A 197 13.21 4.51 -7.34
CA ASP A 197 13.78 3.20 -7.58
C ASP A 197 12.90 2.12 -6.92
N VAL A 198 12.47 2.39 -5.68
CA VAL A 198 11.51 1.54 -4.97
C VAL A 198 10.18 1.44 -5.73
N ALA A 199 9.64 2.57 -6.20
CA ALA A 199 8.38 2.58 -6.94
C ALA A 199 8.45 1.79 -8.25
N ASN A 200 9.56 1.88 -9.00
CA ASN A 200 9.75 1.13 -10.24
C ASN A 200 9.82 -0.39 -9.98
N GLU A 201 10.59 -0.84 -8.99
CA GLU A 201 10.70 -2.26 -8.64
C GLU A 201 9.34 -2.84 -8.17
N LEU A 202 8.58 -2.09 -7.37
CA LEU A 202 7.26 -2.53 -6.89
C LEU A 202 6.21 -2.65 -8.01
N VAL A 203 6.29 -1.83 -9.06
CA VAL A 203 5.39 -1.96 -10.21
C VAL A 203 5.66 -3.23 -11.01
N GLU A 204 6.92 -3.65 -11.14
CA GLU A 204 7.26 -4.93 -11.79
C GLU A 204 6.67 -6.12 -11.02
N ASN A 205 6.65 -6.04 -9.70
CA ASN A 205 6.12 -7.06 -8.79
C ASN A 205 4.60 -7.21 -8.88
N PHE A 206 3.88 -6.14 -9.24
CA PHE A 206 2.44 -6.16 -9.41
C PHE A 206 1.99 -7.21 -10.43
N ALA A 207 2.77 -7.38 -11.50
CA ALA A 207 2.48 -8.31 -12.58
C ALA A 207 2.81 -9.78 -12.25
N THR A 208 3.68 -10.03 -11.27
CA THR A 208 4.18 -11.37 -10.94
C THR A 208 3.54 -11.97 -9.70
N GLN A 209 2.80 -11.18 -8.91
CA GLN A 209 2.04 -11.70 -7.78
C GLN A 209 0.91 -12.63 -8.27
N ASP A 210 0.87 -13.85 -7.73
CA ASP A 210 -0.22 -14.82 -7.93
C ASP A 210 -1.48 -14.40 -7.16
N PHE A 211 -2.13 -13.33 -7.62
CA PHE A 211 -3.27 -12.74 -6.95
C PHE A 211 -4.43 -13.73 -6.76
N VAL A 212 -4.83 -14.39 -7.85
CA VAL A 212 -5.98 -15.31 -7.84
C VAL A 212 -5.67 -16.53 -6.99
N GLY A 213 -4.45 -17.08 -7.08
CA GLY A 213 -3.99 -18.18 -6.23
C GLY A 213 -3.97 -17.80 -4.75
N MET A 214 -3.47 -16.62 -4.40
CA MET A 214 -3.48 -16.14 -3.01
C MET A 214 -4.89 -15.95 -2.45
N VAL A 215 -5.81 -15.37 -3.24
CA VAL A 215 -7.22 -15.27 -2.83
C VAL A 215 -7.80 -16.66 -2.59
N ARG A 216 -7.57 -17.60 -3.50
CA ARG A 216 -8.01 -18.99 -3.35
C ARG A 216 -7.43 -19.63 -2.10
N ASP A 217 -6.13 -19.50 -1.86
CA ASP A 217 -5.47 -20.07 -0.68
C ASP A 217 -6.06 -19.52 0.62
N VAL A 218 -6.16 -18.19 0.74
CA VAL A 218 -6.68 -17.51 1.94
C VAL A 218 -8.12 -17.93 2.23
N THR A 219 -8.95 -18.02 1.19
CA THR A 219 -10.38 -18.27 1.35
C THR A 219 -10.72 -19.76 1.48
N THR A 220 -9.88 -20.67 0.99
CA THR A 220 -10.13 -22.12 1.10
C THR A 220 -9.49 -22.75 2.33
N ALA A 221 -8.37 -22.23 2.83
CA ALA A 221 -7.74 -22.71 4.06
C ALA A 221 -8.63 -22.54 5.32
N SER A 222 -9.60 -21.62 5.25
CA SER A 222 -10.60 -21.38 6.30
C SER A 222 -11.79 -22.34 6.25
N SER A 223 -11.87 -23.22 5.26
CA SER A 223 -12.95 -24.21 5.18
C SER A 223 -12.73 -25.28 6.26
N PRO A 224 -13.72 -25.53 7.15
CA PRO A 224 -13.60 -26.60 8.12
C PRO A 224 -13.59 -27.94 7.40
N SER A 225 -12.40 -28.48 7.15
CA SER A 225 -12.29 -29.92 6.94
C SER A 225 -12.81 -30.59 8.21
N SER A 226 -13.87 -31.37 8.05
CA SER A 226 -14.53 -32.16 9.08
C SER A 226 -13.54 -32.78 10.07
N SER A 227 -13.89 -32.72 11.37
CA SER A 227 -13.37 -33.55 12.50
C SER A 227 -12.29 -33.01 13.45
N SER A 228 -12.40 -31.78 13.97
CA SER A 228 -11.81 -31.49 15.30
C SER A 228 -12.73 -30.67 16.20
N THR A 229 -13.53 -31.38 16.99
CA THR A 229 -14.31 -30.86 18.12
C THR A 229 -13.40 -30.74 19.34
N SER A 230 -12.65 -29.64 19.46
CA SER A 230 -12.03 -29.24 20.72
C SER A 230 -11.81 -27.72 20.75
N PRO A 231 -12.45 -26.96 21.67
CA PRO A 231 -12.37 -25.49 21.72
C PRO A 231 -11.05 -24.92 22.28
N SER A 232 -9.99 -25.73 22.43
CA SER A 232 -8.77 -25.33 23.15
C SER A 232 -7.49 -25.34 22.31
N ASP A 233 -7.54 -25.75 21.04
CA ASP A 233 -6.40 -25.62 20.12
C ASP A 233 -6.61 -24.43 19.21
N GLY A 234 -5.56 -23.65 18.99
CA GLY A 234 -5.54 -22.44 18.17
C GLY A 234 -5.81 -22.67 16.69
N GLY A 235 -7.00 -23.15 16.35
CA GLY A 235 -7.49 -23.26 14.99
C GLY A 235 -7.43 -21.90 14.31
N LEU A 236 -7.01 -21.87 13.04
CA LEU A 236 -7.00 -20.66 12.23
C LEU A 236 -8.39 -20.03 12.27
N ALA A 237 -8.47 -18.79 12.75
CA ALA A 237 -9.70 -18.02 12.69
C ALA A 237 -10.14 -17.92 11.22
N SER A 238 -11.44 -18.14 10.96
CA SER A 238 -12.02 -17.96 9.64
C SER A 238 -11.72 -16.54 9.14
N THR A 239 -11.06 -16.45 7.98
CA THR A 239 -10.70 -15.18 7.34
C THR A 239 -11.53 -14.97 6.08
N ALA A 240 -11.95 -13.73 5.86
CA ALA A 240 -12.71 -13.30 4.69
C ALA A 240 -11.91 -12.32 3.84
N VAL A 241 -12.00 -12.46 2.52
CA VAL A 241 -11.43 -11.54 1.52
C VAL A 241 -12.58 -10.80 0.85
N HIS A 242 -12.53 -9.47 0.90
CA HIS A 242 -13.48 -8.56 0.27
C HIS A 242 -12.76 -7.80 -0.85
N LEU A 243 -13.14 -8.08 -2.09
CA LEU A 243 -12.62 -7.40 -3.27
C LEU A 243 -13.65 -6.39 -3.77
N VAL A 244 -13.28 -5.10 -3.77
CA VAL A 244 -14.14 -4.02 -4.27
C VAL A 244 -13.70 -3.64 -5.68
N MET A 245 -14.63 -3.67 -6.63
CA MET A 245 -14.39 -3.35 -8.03
C MET A 245 -14.97 -1.99 -8.39
N ALA A 246 -14.18 -1.15 -9.06
CA ALA A 246 -14.66 0.07 -9.69
C ALA A 246 -15.52 -0.25 -10.93
N GLY A 247 -16.82 0.02 -10.87
CA GLY A 247 -17.77 -0.36 -11.92
C GLY A 247 -17.58 0.38 -13.24
N LYS A 248 -16.90 1.53 -13.26
CA LYS A 248 -16.54 2.28 -14.48
C LYS A 248 -15.16 1.91 -15.04
N SER A 249 -14.39 1.08 -14.35
CA SER A 249 -13.05 0.69 -14.81
C SER A 249 -13.16 -0.34 -15.94
N ASN A 250 -12.51 -0.06 -17.06
CA ASN A 250 -12.42 -0.97 -18.21
C ASN A 250 -11.38 -2.09 -18.03
N MET A 251 -10.64 -2.06 -16.92
CA MET A 251 -9.62 -3.07 -16.59
C MET A 251 -10.24 -4.37 -16.07
N TRP A 252 -11.47 -4.34 -15.56
CA TRP A 252 -12.23 -5.52 -15.16
C TRP A 252 -12.86 -6.19 -16.39
N THR A 253 -12.12 -7.10 -17.03
CA THR A 253 -12.63 -7.90 -18.16
C THR A 253 -13.53 -9.04 -17.69
N GLU A 254 -14.37 -9.55 -18.59
CA GLU A 254 -15.20 -10.73 -18.31
C GLU A 254 -14.37 -11.97 -17.94
N ASP A 255 -13.19 -12.14 -18.55
CA ASP A 255 -12.28 -13.23 -18.23
C ASP A 255 -11.77 -13.15 -16.79
N ILE A 256 -11.35 -11.95 -16.35
CA ILE A 256 -10.86 -11.72 -14.98
C ILE A 256 -11.97 -11.96 -13.96
N VAL A 257 -13.18 -11.44 -14.26
CA VAL A 257 -14.34 -11.65 -13.39
C VAL A 257 -14.66 -13.14 -13.32
N SER A 258 -14.78 -13.81 -14.46
CA SER A 258 -15.10 -15.25 -14.51
C SER A 258 -14.08 -16.11 -13.77
N GLU A 259 -12.78 -15.77 -13.86
CA GLU A 259 -11.73 -16.45 -13.14
C GLU A 259 -11.88 -16.31 -11.62
N LEU A 260 -12.15 -15.10 -11.11
CA LEU A 260 -12.37 -14.86 -9.69
C LEU A 260 -13.67 -15.55 -9.19
N GLU A 261 -14.73 -15.53 -9.99
CA GLU A 261 -16.00 -16.19 -9.67
C GLU A 261 -15.87 -17.72 -9.61
N SER A 262 -14.83 -18.29 -10.22
CA SER A 262 -14.52 -19.73 -10.15
C SER A 262 -13.90 -20.18 -8.82
N ILE A 263 -13.54 -19.24 -7.94
CA ILE A 263 -12.96 -19.58 -6.63
C ILE A 263 -14.03 -20.27 -5.76
N PRO A 264 -13.75 -21.45 -5.17
CA PRO A 264 -14.78 -22.27 -4.48
C PRO A 264 -15.58 -21.56 -3.38
N SER A 265 -14.98 -20.58 -2.71
CA SER A 265 -15.59 -19.82 -1.62
C SER A 265 -16.30 -18.54 -2.08
N PHE A 266 -16.45 -18.31 -3.39
CA PHE A 266 -16.97 -17.08 -3.97
C PHE A 266 -18.48 -16.86 -3.69
N VAL A 267 -18.82 -15.62 -3.34
CA VAL A 267 -20.19 -15.11 -3.31
C VAL A 267 -20.30 -13.80 -4.09
N ARG A 268 -21.39 -13.69 -4.87
CA ARG A 268 -21.79 -12.48 -5.59
C ARG A 268 -22.85 -11.72 -4.79
N GLY A 269 -22.61 -10.44 -4.48
CA GLY A 269 -23.62 -9.52 -3.96
C GLY A 269 -23.78 -9.46 -2.43
N SER A 270 -24.81 -8.73 -2.00
CA SER A 270 -25.01 -8.20 -0.64
C SER A 270 -24.81 -9.22 0.50
N PRO A 271 -24.15 -8.82 1.62
CA PRO A 271 -23.87 -9.68 2.78
C PRO A 271 -25.13 -10.30 3.44
N SER A 272 -26.33 -9.79 3.10
CA SER A 272 -27.61 -10.25 3.64
C SER A 272 -28.11 -11.61 3.09
N SER A 273 -27.43 -12.22 2.10
CA SER A 273 -27.91 -13.43 1.41
C SER A 273 -26.97 -14.63 1.43
N SER A 274 -25.77 -14.50 2.03
CA SER A 274 -24.78 -15.58 2.03
C SER A 274 -24.90 -16.50 3.25
N SER A 275 -24.99 -17.81 2.99
CA SER A 275 -24.66 -18.85 3.96
C SER A 275 -23.34 -18.53 4.64
N SER A 276 -23.28 -18.68 5.96
CA SER A 276 -22.20 -18.34 6.88
C SER A 276 -20.89 -19.15 6.69
N SER A 277 -20.62 -19.66 5.49
CA SER A 277 -19.45 -20.46 5.13
C SER A 277 -18.63 -19.90 3.97
N SER A 278 -19.06 -18.80 3.33
CA SER A 278 -18.28 -18.15 2.27
C SER A 278 -17.27 -17.18 2.87
N SER A 279 -16.06 -17.20 2.33
CA SER A 279 -14.92 -16.39 2.74
C SER A 279 -14.41 -15.47 1.63
N PHE A 280 -14.96 -15.53 0.41
CA PHE A 280 -14.59 -14.63 -0.68
C PHE A 280 -15.80 -13.84 -1.20
N HIS A 281 -15.74 -12.52 -1.06
CA HIS A 281 -16.82 -11.60 -1.45
C HIS A 281 -16.31 -10.60 -2.48
N MET A 282 -17.03 -10.46 -3.60
CA MET A 282 -16.80 -9.37 -4.55
C MET A 282 -17.94 -8.35 -4.51
N HIS A 283 -17.56 -7.08 -4.39
CA HIS A 283 -18.46 -5.93 -4.31
C HIS A 283 -18.23 -5.03 -5.50
N LYS A 284 -19.28 -4.61 -6.19
CA LYS A 284 -19.16 -3.72 -7.34
C LYS A 284 -19.75 -2.36 -7.01
N LEU A 285 -18.96 -1.31 -7.20
CA LEU A 285 -19.40 0.08 -7.08
C LEU A 285 -19.68 0.64 -8.47
N ASP A 286 -20.92 0.52 -8.95
CA ASP A 286 -21.30 0.84 -10.34
C ASP A 286 -20.95 2.27 -10.77
N ARG A 287 -20.90 3.20 -9.81
CA ARG A 287 -20.65 4.62 -10.07
C ARG A 287 -19.18 5.01 -9.94
N ALA A 288 -18.34 4.16 -9.37
CA ALA A 288 -16.96 4.48 -9.06
C ALA A 288 -16.03 4.27 -10.26
N GLY A 289 -15.11 5.21 -10.47
CA GLY A 289 -13.85 4.96 -11.18
C GLY A 289 -12.81 4.37 -10.22
N HIS A 290 -11.53 4.43 -10.60
CA HIS A 290 -10.44 3.80 -9.84
C HIS A 290 -10.40 4.27 -8.37
N TRP A 291 -10.70 5.53 -8.12
CA TRP A 291 -10.67 6.14 -6.79
C TRP A 291 -11.93 5.81 -6.00
N VAL A 292 -12.19 4.53 -5.73
CA VAL A 292 -13.48 4.06 -5.18
C VAL A 292 -13.93 4.76 -3.90
N HIS A 293 -12.97 5.16 -3.04
CA HIS A 293 -13.24 5.87 -1.79
C HIS A 293 -13.54 7.36 -1.97
N VAL A 294 -13.23 7.93 -3.14
CA VAL A 294 -13.57 9.31 -3.54
C VAL A 294 -14.85 9.30 -4.38
N ASP A 295 -14.93 8.38 -5.33
CA ASP A 295 -15.98 8.35 -6.34
C ASP A 295 -17.31 7.79 -5.80
N ASP A 296 -17.27 6.88 -4.82
CA ASP A 296 -18.44 6.25 -4.20
C ASP A 296 -18.19 5.84 -2.74
N LEU A 297 -17.93 6.83 -1.88
CA LEU A 297 -17.69 6.61 -0.45
C LEU A 297 -18.89 5.94 0.25
N GLU A 298 -20.11 6.35 -0.06
CA GLU A 298 -21.32 5.80 0.58
C GLU A 298 -21.53 4.32 0.24
N GLY A 299 -21.35 3.94 -1.03
CA GLY A 299 -21.40 2.54 -1.45
C GLY A 299 -20.29 1.72 -0.80
N LEU A 300 -19.07 2.25 -0.76
CA LEU A 300 -17.94 1.58 -0.09
C LEU A 300 -18.21 1.37 1.41
N LEU A 301 -18.70 2.39 2.11
CA LEU A 301 -19.02 2.32 3.52
C LEU A 301 -20.13 1.31 3.81
N THR A 302 -21.14 1.21 2.94
CA THR A 302 -22.21 0.21 3.07
C THR A 302 -21.61 -1.21 3.16
N TYR A 303 -20.73 -1.57 2.22
CA TYR A 303 -20.07 -2.88 2.25
C TYR A 303 -19.13 -3.05 3.45
N MET A 304 -18.29 -2.05 3.74
CA MET A 304 -17.30 -2.15 4.82
C MET A 304 -17.94 -2.21 6.20
N VAL A 305 -19.01 -1.46 6.45
CA VAL A 305 -19.72 -1.47 7.73
C VAL A 305 -20.40 -2.83 7.95
N ASP A 306 -21.14 -3.33 6.94
CA ASP A 306 -21.80 -4.63 7.04
C ASP A 306 -20.79 -5.78 7.22
N GLY A 307 -19.68 -5.72 6.48
CA GLY A 307 -18.58 -6.67 6.61
C GLY A 307 -17.94 -6.61 8.00
N LEU A 308 -17.50 -5.45 8.47
CA LEU A 308 -16.84 -5.33 9.78
C LEU A 308 -17.77 -5.68 10.95
N GLN A 309 -19.09 -5.46 10.81
CA GLN A 309 -20.08 -5.81 11.83
C GLN A 309 -20.39 -7.32 11.87
N SER A 310 -20.51 -7.98 10.71
CA SER A 310 -20.65 -9.45 10.65
C SER A 310 -19.43 -10.21 11.19
N GLY A 311 -18.29 -9.50 11.31
CA GLY A 311 -17.08 -9.97 11.97
C GLY A 311 -17.00 -9.69 13.48
N ARG A 312 -18.09 -9.50 14.22
CA ARG A 312 -18.04 -9.44 15.70
C ARG A 312 -18.34 -10.81 16.33
N PRO A 313 -17.69 -11.17 17.46
CA PRO A 313 -18.00 -12.42 18.17
C PRO A 313 -19.44 -12.44 18.70
#